data_AF-A0A8B9XBD7-F1
#
_entry.id   AF-A0A8B9XBD7-F1
#
_cell.length_a   1.000
_cell.length_b   1.000
_cell.length_c   1.000
_cell.angle_alpha   90.00
_cell.angle_beta   90.00
_cell.angle_gamma   90.00
#
_symmetry.space_group_name_H-M   'P 1'
#
loop_
_entity.id
_entity.type
_entity.pdbx_description
1 polymer ?
#
loop_
_entity_poly.entity_id
_entity_poly.type
_entity_poly.pdbx_seq_one_letter_code
_entity_poly.pdbx_strand_id
1 'polypeptide(L)'
;MAYRGRGGRGQPSSASLSRVIPGSLHTFRTCAHNICMVSDFFYPNMGGVESHIYQLSQCLIERGHKVIIVTHAYGNRKGIRYLTNGLKVYYLPLKVMYNQSTATTLFHSLPLLRVRLLGALEHKDVRNVLVQGHIFLNTSLTEAFCMAIVEAASCGLQVVSTRVGGIPEVLPENLIILCEPSVKSLCEGLEKAIFQLKSGALPPPENIHNIVKTFYTWRNVAERTEKVYDRVAGEAVLPMDKRLDRLISHCGPVTGYIFALLAVFNFLFLIFLRWVTPDSLIDVAIDATGPKGAWTHRYPYSKRGAEHTVLSKTR
;
A
#
# COMPACT_ATOMS: atom_id res chain seq x y z
N MET A 1 10.95 -19.22 -40.97
CA MET A 1 11.08 -19.30 -42.43
C MET A 1 11.92 -18.11 -42.91
N ALA A 2 13.09 -18.41 -43.51
CA ALA A 2 13.92 -17.66 -44.47
C ALA A 2 14.29 -16.16 -44.22
N TYR A 3 15.48 -15.62 -44.56
CA TYR A 3 16.83 -16.07 -44.94
C TYR A 3 17.69 -14.81 -45.29
N ARG A 4 19.01 -14.83 -44.97
CA ARG A 4 20.16 -14.05 -45.54
C ARG A 4 20.19 -12.51 -45.44
N GLY A 5 21.33 -11.81 -45.29
CA GLY A 5 22.77 -12.15 -45.27
C GLY A 5 23.65 -10.97 -45.76
N ARG A 6 24.96 -11.00 -45.42
CA ARG A 6 26.09 -10.04 -45.68
C ARG A 6 26.28 -8.97 -44.60
N GLY A 7 27.46 -8.71 -44.02
CA GLY A 7 28.84 -9.15 -44.27
C GLY A 7 29.79 -7.95 -44.11
N GLY A 8 30.72 -7.98 -43.15
CA GLY A 8 31.76 -6.94 -43.00
C GLY A 8 32.63 -7.16 -41.76
N ARG A 9 33.92 -7.45 -41.99
CA ARG A 9 34.96 -7.71 -40.97
C ARG A 9 35.52 -6.40 -40.40
N GLY A 10 35.84 -6.42 -39.11
CA GLY A 10 36.77 -5.50 -38.44
C GLY A 10 37.17 -6.08 -37.07
N GLN A 11 38.44 -6.45 -36.90
CA GLN A 11 39.01 -6.94 -35.63
C GLN A 11 39.10 -5.82 -34.57
N PRO A 12 39.15 -6.16 -33.27
CA PRO A 12 39.11 -5.21 -32.16
C PRO A 12 40.51 -4.68 -31.80
N SER A 13 40.64 -3.36 -31.61
CA SER A 13 41.84 -2.74 -31.04
C SER A 13 41.73 -2.61 -29.51
N SER A 14 42.62 -3.36 -28.84
CA SER A 14 43.26 -3.12 -27.54
C SER A 14 42.47 -2.40 -26.43
N ALA A 15 42.13 -3.18 -25.40
CA ALA A 15 41.76 -2.73 -24.07
C ALA A 15 42.84 -1.84 -23.43
N SER A 16 42.43 -0.70 -22.87
CA SER A 16 43.16 -0.03 -21.80
C SER A 16 42.41 -0.28 -20.49
N LEU A 17 43.02 -1.07 -19.62
CA LEU A 17 42.55 -1.32 -18.26
C LEU A 17 42.74 -0.05 -17.41
N SER A 18 41.67 0.71 -17.21
CA SER A 18 41.63 1.74 -16.17
C SER A 18 41.23 1.11 -14.83
N ARG A 19 42.14 1.28 -13.89
CA ARG A 19 42.17 0.78 -12.51
C ARG A 19 40.94 1.31 -11.74
N VAL A 20 40.03 0.42 -11.32
CA VAL A 20 38.87 0.76 -10.48
C VAL A 20 39.37 1.03 -9.06
N ILE A 21 39.18 2.26 -8.59
CA ILE A 21 39.42 2.66 -7.19
C ILE A 21 38.17 2.28 -6.38
N PRO A 22 38.28 1.46 -5.31
CA PRO A 22 37.14 1.09 -4.48
C PRO A 22 36.87 2.22 -3.47
N GLY A 23 35.90 3.09 -3.76
CA GLY A 23 35.59 4.19 -2.85
C GLY A 23 34.46 5.14 -3.24
N SER A 24 33.67 4.85 -4.28
CA SER A 24 32.48 5.66 -4.61
C SER A 24 31.22 4.82 -4.56
N LEU A 25 30.72 4.61 -3.34
CA LEU A 25 29.28 4.44 -3.15
C LEU A 25 28.66 5.82 -3.45
N HIS A 26 28.38 6.08 -4.73
CA HIS A 26 27.39 7.08 -5.10
C HIS A 26 26.06 6.60 -4.52
N THR A 27 25.77 7.00 -3.28
CA THR A 27 24.39 7.16 -2.82
C THR A 27 23.73 8.10 -3.82
N PHE A 28 23.02 7.55 -4.79
CA PHE A 28 22.04 8.31 -5.56
C PHE A 28 21.14 8.97 -4.52
N ARG A 29 21.30 10.27 -4.32
CA ARG A 29 20.32 11.07 -3.59
C ARG A 29 19.07 11.05 -4.44
N THR A 30 18.13 10.17 -4.09
CA THR A 30 16.78 10.22 -4.63
C THR A 30 16.16 11.56 -4.27
N CYS A 31 15.29 12.07 -5.14
CA CYS A 31 14.67 13.36 -4.93
C CYS A 31 13.74 13.28 -3.72
N ALA A 32 13.81 14.24 -2.80
CA ALA A 32 12.90 14.26 -1.66
C ALA A 32 11.50 14.70 -2.13
N HIS A 33 10.59 13.75 -2.28
CA HIS A 33 9.21 13.99 -2.68
C HIS A 33 8.33 14.53 -1.54
N ASN A 34 7.36 15.37 -1.92
CA ASN A 34 6.23 15.77 -1.09
C ASN A 34 5.01 14.92 -1.48
N ILE A 35 4.68 13.95 -0.64
CA ILE A 35 3.70 12.90 -0.93
C ILE A 35 2.44 13.16 -0.11
N CYS A 36 1.30 13.31 -0.79
CA CYS A 36 -0.02 13.36 -0.18
C CYS A 36 -0.77 12.06 -0.51
N MET A 37 -1.02 11.24 0.51
CA MET A 37 -1.84 10.05 0.37
C MET A 37 -3.27 10.36 0.78
N VAL A 38 -4.22 10.19 -0.15
CA VAL A 38 -5.64 10.44 0.11
C VAL A 38 -6.38 9.11 0.15
N SER A 39 -7.07 8.82 1.25
CA SER A 39 -7.81 7.58 1.43
C SER A 39 -8.99 7.75 2.37
N ASP A 40 -10.12 7.15 2.00
CA ASP A 40 -11.29 7.02 2.86
C ASP A 40 -11.10 5.98 3.97
N PHE A 41 -10.04 5.17 3.90
CA PHE A 41 -9.70 4.18 4.91
C PHE A 41 -8.39 4.56 5.57
N PHE A 42 -8.48 5.03 6.82
CA PHE A 42 -7.32 5.26 7.67
C PHE A 42 -7.66 5.14 9.16
N TYR A 43 -6.65 5.16 10.03
CA TYR A 43 -6.86 5.07 11.48
C TYR A 43 -7.86 6.13 11.97
N PRO A 44 -8.75 5.80 12.91
CA PRO A 44 -8.69 4.71 13.88
C PRO A 44 -9.27 3.37 13.40
N ASN A 45 -9.88 3.32 12.21
CA ASN A 45 -10.35 2.04 11.69
C ASN A 45 -9.16 1.12 11.41
N MET A 46 -9.34 -0.16 11.68
CA MET A 46 -8.32 -1.19 11.47
C MET A 46 -8.70 -2.02 10.26
N GLY A 47 -7.75 -2.21 9.35
CA GLY A 47 -7.93 -3.02 8.16
C GLY A 47 -6.64 -3.11 7.34
N GLY A 48 -6.72 -3.85 6.24
CA GLY A 48 -5.56 -4.07 5.37
C GLY A 48 -5.11 -2.78 4.65
N VAL A 49 -6.06 -1.97 4.20
CA VAL A 49 -5.77 -0.70 3.51
C VAL A 49 -5.14 0.31 4.47
N GLU A 50 -5.70 0.45 5.67
CA GLU A 50 -5.20 1.34 6.71
C GLU A 50 -3.77 0.97 7.11
N SER A 51 -3.53 -0.33 7.35
CA SER A 51 -2.21 -0.85 7.68
C SER A 51 -1.22 -0.64 6.55
N HIS A 52 -1.63 -0.85 5.30
CA HIS A 52 -0.80 -0.62 4.12
C HIS A 52 -0.36 0.84 4.00
N ILE A 53 -1.30 1.78 4.04
CA ILE A 53 -1.02 3.21 3.94
C ILE A 53 -0.09 3.64 5.07
N TYR A 54 -0.37 3.20 6.30
CA TYR A 54 0.45 3.55 7.45
C TYR A 54 1.88 3.02 7.32
N GLN A 55 2.07 1.73 7.07
CA GLN A 55 3.40 1.10 6.99
C GLN A 55 4.24 1.66 5.83
N LEU A 56 3.61 1.87 4.66
CA LEU A 56 4.26 2.51 3.52
C LEU A 56 4.67 3.94 3.85
N SER A 57 3.80 4.72 4.50
CA SER A 57 4.10 6.10 4.92
C SER A 57 5.29 6.16 5.88
N GLN A 58 5.37 5.25 6.85
CA GLN A 58 6.50 5.17 7.78
C GLN A 58 7.81 4.90 7.02
N CYS A 59 7.81 3.92 6.12
CA CYS A 59 9.00 3.59 5.33
C CYS A 59 9.42 4.75 4.40
N LEU A 60 8.47 5.48 3.80
CA LEU A 60 8.79 6.63 2.95
C LEU A 60 9.33 7.82 3.77
N ILE A 61 8.84 8.04 4.99
CA ILE A 61 9.39 9.04 5.92
C ILE A 61 10.82 8.67 6.32
N GLU A 62 11.08 7.41 6.66
CA GLU A 62 12.43 6.91 6.98
C GLU A 62 13.42 7.10 5.83
N ARG A 63 12.93 7.03 4.58
CA ARG A 63 13.72 7.31 3.36
C ARG A 63 13.94 8.80 3.10
N GLY A 64 13.41 9.68 3.95
CA GLY A 64 13.60 11.13 3.87
C GLY A 64 12.57 11.87 3.03
N HIS A 65 11.51 11.20 2.57
CA HIS A 65 10.38 11.89 1.93
C HIS A 65 9.47 12.54 2.95
N LYS A 66 8.75 13.57 2.51
CA LYS A 66 7.69 14.16 3.32
C LYS A 66 6.37 13.49 2.95
N VAL A 67 5.70 12.90 3.94
CA VAL A 67 4.42 12.22 3.74
C VAL A 67 3.35 12.86 4.62
N ILE A 68 2.20 13.13 4.02
CA ILE A 68 0.96 13.51 4.72
C ILE A 68 -0.17 12.60 4.27
N ILE A 69 -1.16 12.42 5.15
CA ILE A 69 -2.36 11.65 4.85
C ILE A 69 -3.58 12.57 4.97
N VAL A 70 -4.50 12.44 4.03
CA VAL A 70 -5.81 13.09 4.06
C VAL A 70 -6.88 12.01 4.08
N THR A 71 -7.75 12.08 5.09
CA THR A 71 -8.85 11.14 5.30
C THR A 71 -10.07 11.87 5.84
N HIS A 72 -11.21 11.20 5.89
CA HIS A 72 -12.43 11.78 6.45
C HIS A 72 -12.48 11.65 7.98
N ALA A 73 -13.34 12.43 8.62
CA ALA A 73 -13.51 12.44 10.05
C ALA A 73 -14.23 11.19 10.57
N TYR A 74 -13.67 10.58 11.63
CA TYR A 74 -14.30 9.47 12.33
C TYR A 74 -14.79 9.93 13.71
N GLY A 75 -16.10 10.18 13.83
CA GLY A 75 -16.70 10.66 15.08
C GLY A 75 -16.02 11.94 15.60
N ASN A 76 -15.36 11.84 16.75
CA ASN A 76 -14.65 12.95 17.38
C ASN A 76 -13.23 13.20 16.81
N ARG A 77 -12.72 12.32 15.94
CA ARG A 77 -11.42 12.53 15.26
C ARG A 77 -11.62 13.45 14.05
N LYS A 78 -11.33 14.74 14.27
CA LYS A 78 -11.40 15.83 13.27
C LYS A 78 -10.15 16.70 13.34
N GLY A 79 -9.84 17.36 12.22
CA GLY A 79 -8.73 18.30 12.11
C GLY A 79 -7.38 17.60 11.98
N ILE A 80 -6.30 18.26 12.38
CA ILE A 80 -4.94 17.77 12.21
C ILE A 80 -4.55 16.88 13.39
N ARG A 81 -3.93 15.74 13.11
CA ARG A 81 -3.32 14.85 14.10
C ARG A 81 -1.93 14.44 13.63
N TYR A 82 -1.10 14.05 14.59
CA TYR A 82 0.23 13.52 14.34
C TYR A 82 0.29 12.10 14.93
N LEU A 83 0.72 11.14 14.12
CA LEU A 83 1.05 9.80 14.57
C LEU A 83 2.57 9.66 14.74
N THR A 84 3.01 8.44 15.04
CA THR A 84 4.42 8.07 15.17
C THR A 84 5.26 8.53 13.99
N ASN A 85 6.54 8.78 14.27
CA ASN A 85 7.53 9.27 13.30
C ASN A 85 7.11 10.56 12.57
N GLY A 86 6.26 11.39 13.21
CA GLY A 86 5.86 12.68 12.69
C GLY A 86 4.88 12.63 11.52
N LEU A 87 4.22 11.48 11.29
CA LEU A 87 3.22 11.32 10.23
C LEU A 87 2.01 12.24 10.51
N LYS A 88 1.83 13.25 9.66
CA LYS A 88 0.74 14.23 9.76
C LYS A 88 -0.49 13.75 9.01
N VAL A 89 -1.64 13.81 9.67
CA VAL A 89 -2.92 13.33 9.13
C VAL A 89 -3.97 14.41 9.27
N TYR A 90 -4.65 14.71 8.17
CA TYR A 90 -5.77 15.64 8.09
C TYR A 90 -7.06 14.85 8.06
N TYR A 91 -7.86 15.00 9.12
CA TYR A 91 -9.22 14.47 9.21
C TYR A 91 -10.20 15.55 8.78
N LEU A 92 -10.62 15.48 7.51
CA LEU A 92 -11.56 16.43 6.92
C LEU A 92 -12.98 16.15 7.45
N PRO A 93 -13.79 17.19 7.75
CA PRO A 93 -15.16 17.04 8.24
C PRO A 93 -16.13 16.62 7.12
N LEU A 94 -15.79 15.56 6.38
CA LEU A 94 -16.59 14.98 5.31
C LEU A 94 -17.41 13.82 5.87
N LYS A 95 -18.69 13.78 5.53
CA LYS A 95 -19.58 12.66 5.86
C LYS A 95 -19.47 11.62 4.74
N VAL A 96 -18.96 10.43 5.06
CA VAL A 96 -18.89 9.33 4.10
C VAL A 96 -20.25 8.64 3.93
N MET A 97 -20.52 8.21 2.69
CA MET A 97 -21.78 7.62 2.25
C MET A 97 -21.83 6.09 2.36
N TYR A 98 -20.87 5.45 3.02
CA TYR A 98 -20.94 4.03 3.42
C TYR A 98 -19.77 3.70 4.35
N ASN A 99 -20.00 2.94 5.43
CA ASN A 99 -18.93 2.41 6.26
C ASN A 99 -18.98 0.87 6.22
N GLN A 100 -17.82 0.28 5.97
CA GLN A 100 -17.57 -1.16 5.77
C GLN A 100 -18.27 -2.04 6.81
N SER A 101 -19.33 -2.71 6.40
CA SER A 101 -19.88 -3.85 7.12
C SER A 101 -20.63 -4.74 6.13
N THR A 102 -20.00 -5.84 5.73
CA THR A 102 -20.75 -6.95 5.13
C THR A 102 -21.63 -7.54 6.22
N ALA A 103 -22.95 -7.37 6.09
CA ALA A 103 -23.95 -7.83 7.05
C ALA A 103 -24.19 -9.35 6.96
N THR A 104 -23.17 -10.17 7.28
CA THR A 104 -23.33 -11.63 7.31
C THR A 104 -22.86 -12.22 8.63
N THR A 105 -23.36 -11.68 9.75
CA THR A 105 -23.20 -12.32 11.08
C THR A 105 -24.53 -12.84 11.65
N LEU A 106 -25.59 -12.97 10.85
CA LEU A 106 -26.93 -13.36 11.33
C LEU A 106 -27.25 -14.86 11.30
N PHE A 107 -26.33 -15.73 10.84
CA PHE A 107 -26.57 -17.19 10.76
C PHE A 107 -25.52 -18.07 11.47
N HIS A 108 -24.98 -17.63 12.62
CA HIS A 108 -23.90 -18.35 13.33
C HIS A 108 -24.33 -19.25 14.51
N SER A 109 -25.62 -19.54 14.69
CA SER A 109 -26.12 -20.24 15.88
C SER A 109 -26.49 -21.72 15.68
N LEU A 110 -25.90 -22.41 14.70
CA LEU A 110 -26.01 -23.87 14.61
C LEU A 110 -24.63 -24.51 14.82
N PRO A 111 -24.39 -25.20 15.95
CA PRO A 111 -23.16 -25.96 16.17
C PRO A 111 -23.19 -27.21 15.29
N LEU A 112 -22.84 -27.07 14.01
CA LEU A 112 -22.41 -28.20 13.20
C LEU A 112 -21.02 -28.60 13.72
N LEU A 113 -20.98 -29.80 14.30
CA LEU A 113 -19.85 -30.37 15.02
C LEU A 113 -18.56 -30.24 14.19
N ARG A 114 -17.54 -29.58 14.78
CA ARG A 114 -16.15 -29.34 14.32
C ARG A 114 -15.79 -27.93 13.80
N VAL A 115 -16.72 -26.97 13.77
CA VAL A 115 -16.38 -25.57 13.44
C VAL A 115 -16.27 -24.72 14.71
N ARG A 116 -15.09 -24.12 14.95
CA ARG A 116 -14.88 -23.14 16.05
C ARG A 116 -14.77 -21.73 15.46
N LEU A 117 -15.79 -20.91 15.71
CA LEU A 117 -15.77 -19.49 15.35
C LEU A 117 -15.13 -18.69 16.48
N LEU A 118 -14.08 -17.93 16.17
CA LEU A 118 -13.33 -17.15 17.16
C LEU A 118 -13.88 -15.73 17.36
N GLY A 119 -14.82 -15.29 16.52
CA GLY A 119 -15.30 -13.92 16.50
C GLY A 119 -14.27 -12.94 15.92
N ALA A 120 -14.43 -11.66 16.23
CA ALA A 120 -13.48 -10.64 15.84
C ALA A 120 -12.19 -10.76 16.67
N LEU A 121 -11.05 -10.82 15.99
CA LEU A 121 -9.73 -10.85 16.60
C LEU A 121 -9.01 -9.52 16.37
N GLU A 122 -8.29 -9.05 17.38
CA GLU A 122 -7.37 -7.94 17.19
C GLU A 122 -6.20 -8.38 16.29
N HIS A 123 -5.70 -7.47 15.46
CA HIS A 123 -4.62 -7.77 14.51
C HIS A 123 -3.37 -8.37 15.17
N LYS A 124 -3.05 -7.96 16.40
CA LYS A 124 -1.91 -8.48 17.19
C LYS A 124 -2.04 -9.99 17.52
N ASP A 125 -3.27 -10.49 17.60
CA ASP A 125 -3.58 -11.87 18.00
C ASP A 125 -3.77 -12.80 16.79
N VAL A 126 -3.92 -12.25 15.59
CA VAL A 126 -4.10 -13.00 14.34
C VAL A 126 -2.98 -14.02 14.14
N ARG A 127 -1.72 -13.61 14.35
CA ARG A 127 -0.56 -14.52 14.27
C ARG A 127 -0.73 -15.73 15.17
N ASN A 128 -1.12 -15.51 16.44
CA ASN A 128 -1.23 -16.58 17.43
C ASN A 128 -2.27 -17.62 17.05
N VAL A 129 -3.28 -17.22 16.28
CA VAL A 129 -4.32 -18.11 15.75
C VAL A 129 -3.85 -18.81 14.49
N LEU A 130 -3.26 -18.08 13.54
CA LEU A 130 -2.82 -18.65 12.27
C LEU A 130 -1.82 -19.79 12.48
N VAL A 131 -0.82 -19.62 13.37
CA VAL A 131 0.20 -20.66 13.66
C VAL A 131 -0.37 -21.96 14.25
N GLN A 132 -1.62 -21.98 14.71
CA GLN A 132 -2.30 -23.21 15.16
C GLN A 132 -2.89 -24.02 13.99
N GLY A 133 -3.00 -23.41 12.81
CA GLY A 133 -3.55 -24.01 11.60
C GLY A 133 -2.48 -24.61 10.70
N HIS A 134 -2.94 -25.42 9.74
CA HIS A 134 -2.09 -26.03 8.71
C HIS A 134 -2.43 -25.50 7.31
N ILE A 135 -3.70 -25.16 7.08
CA ILE A 135 -4.23 -24.74 5.77
C ILE A 135 -5.03 -23.46 5.99
N PHE A 136 -4.80 -22.47 5.13
CA PHE A 136 -5.60 -21.25 5.05
C PHE A 136 -6.44 -21.30 3.78
N LEU A 137 -7.75 -21.12 3.92
CA LEU A 137 -8.71 -21.17 2.83
C LEU A 137 -9.31 -19.78 2.59
N ASN A 138 -9.15 -19.26 1.38
CA ASN A 138 -9.77 -18.02 0.94
C ASN A 138 -10.78 -18.29 -0.19
N THR A 139 -12.04 -17.89 0.02
CA THR A 139 -13.14 -18.15 -0.91
C THR A 139 -13.75 -16.86 -1.49
N SER A 140 -13.01 -15.75 -1.44
CA SER A 140 -13.47 -14.46 -1.98
C SER A 140 -13.79 -14.55 -3.48
N LEU A 141 -14.84 -13.85 -3.92
CA LEU A 141 -15.20 -13.76 -5.33
C LEU A 141 -14.43 -12.65 -6.07
N THR A 142 -13.92 -11.68 -5.33
CA THR A 142 -13.16 -10.54 -5.85
C THR A 142 -12.10 -10.15 -4.83
N GLU A 143 -10.85 -10.07 -5.26
CA GLU A 143 -9.72 -9.65 -4.41
C GLU A 143 -8.69 -8.89 -5.24
N ALA A 144 -8.14 -7.82 -4.68
CA ALA A 144 -7.04 -7.12 -5.35
C ALA A 144 -5.69 -7.75 -5.01
N PHE A 145 -5.41 -7.99 -3.73
CA PHE A 145 -4.14 -8.56 -3.27
C PHE A 145 -4.30 -9.49 -2.05
N CYS A 146 -5.37 -9.32 -1.24
CA CYS A 146 -5.63 -10.11 -0.03
C CYS A 146 -4.42 -10.28 0.92
N MET A 147 -4.17 -9.31 1.80
CA MET A 147 -3.03 -9.40 2.74
C MET A 147 -3.10 -10.64 3.65
N ALA A 148 -4.31 -11.15 3.93
CA ALA A 148 -4.50 -12.34 4.76
C ALA A 148 -3.80 -13.58 4.17
N ILE A 149 -3.68 -13.69 2.84
CA ILE A 149 -2.92 -14.76 2.18
C ILE A 149 -1.43 -14.67 2.53
N VAL A 150 -0.86 -13.47 2.47
CA VAL A 150 0.55 -13.24 2.80
C VAL A 150 0.80 -13.47 4.29
N GLU A 151 -0.12 -13.05 5.16
CA GLU A 151 -0.04 -13.29 6.61
C GLU A 151 -0.09 -14.78 6.95
N ALA A 152 -1.02 -15.53 6.34
CA ALA A 152 -1.15 -16.96 6.52
C ALA A 152 0.07 -17.73 6.00
N ALA A 153 0.53 -17.42 4.79
CA ALA A 153 1.74 -18.02 4.24
C ALA A 153 2.99 -17.65 5.07
N SER A 154 3.06 -16.44 5.61
CA SER A 154 4.12 -16.04 6.54
C SER A 154 4.09 -16.82 7.86
N CYS A 155 2.92 -17.33 8.27
CA CYS A 155 2.79 -18.25 9.41
C CYS A 155 3.09 -19.71 9.04
N GLY A 156 3.42 -19.99 7.76
CA GLY A 156 3.78 -21.31 7.25
C GLY A 156 2.58 -22.20 6.88
N LEU A 157 1.41 -21.61 6.67
CA LEU A 157 0.20 -22.36 6.28
C LEU A 157 0.19 -22.59 4.78
N GLN A 158 -0.30 -23.75 4.36
CA GLN A 158 -0.61 -23.99 2.95
C GLN A 158 -1.83 -23.17 2.56
N VAL A 159 -1.69 -22.34 1.52
CA VAL A 159 -2.80 -21.50 1.05
C VAL A 159 -3.59 -22.22 -0.04
N VAL A 160 -4.91 -22.20 0.10
CA VAL A 160 -5.89 -22.55 -0.94
C VAL A 160 -6.76 -21.32 -1.18
N SER A 161 -6.82 -20.82 -2.41
CA SER A 161 -7.56 -19.61 -2.73
C SER A 161 -8.27 -19.70 -4.07
N THR A 162 -9.35 -18.95 -4.23
CA THR A 162 -9.92 -18.66 -5.55
C THR A 162 -8.96 -17.86 -6.44
N ARG A 163 -8.97 -18.16 -7.73
CA ARG A 163 -8.20 -17.49 -8.80
C ARG A 163 -8.98 -16.28 -9.30
N VAL A 164 -9.07 -15.24 -8.47
CA VAL A 164 -9.82 -14.01 -8.80
C VAL A 164 -8.96 -12.78 -8.60
N GLY A 165 -9.26 -11.73 -9.38
CA GLY A 165 -8.53 -10.45 -9.35
C GLY A 165 -7.01 -10.63 -9.34
N GLY A 166 -6.32 -10.04 -8.37
CA GLY A 166 -4.85 -10.08 -8.30
C GLY A 166 -4.28 -11.22 -7.44
N ILE A 167 -5.09 -12.15 -6.92
CA ILE A 167 -4.61 -13.30 -6.12
C ILE A 167 -3.50 -14.11 -6.81
N PRO A 168 -3.56 -14.40 -8.12
CA PRO A 168 -2.51 -15.17 -8.79
C PRO A 168 -1.11 -14.52 -8.75
N GLU A 169 -1.03 -13.23 -8.44
CA GLU A 169 0.23 -12.47 -8.35
C GLU A 169 0.80 -12.39 -6.94
N VAL A 170 0.05 -12.87 -5.93
CA VAL A 170 0.38 -12.70 -4.49
C VAL A 170 1.41 -13.72 -4.02
N LEU A 171 1.33 -14.96 -4.51
CA LEU A 171 2.26 -16.02 -4.14
C LEU A 171 2.61 -16.85 -5.38
N PRO A 172 3.85 -17.35 -5.47
CA PRO A 172 4.24 -18.32 -6.49
C PRO A 172 3.36 -19.58 -6.46
N GLU A 173 3.13 -20.20 -7.63
CA GLU A 173 2.25 -21.36 -7.78
C GLU A 173 2.61 -22.57 -6.90
N ASN A 174 3.86 -22.66 -6.44
CA ASN A 174 4.29 -23.73 -5.53
C ASN A 174 3.90 -23.51 -4.06
N LEU A 175 3.43 -22.31 -3.68
CA LEU A 175 3.00 -21.97 -2.32
C LEU A 175 1.49 -21.76 -2.18
N ILE A 176 0.77 -21.71 -3.30
CA ILE A 176 -0.68 -21.48 -3.33
C ILE A 176 -1.38 -22.44 -4.29
N ILE A 177 -2.47 -23.04 -3.82
CA ILE A 177 -3.39 -23.81 -4.67
C ILE A 177 -4.50 -22.86 -5.12
N LEU A 178 -4.49 -22.55 -6.41
CA LEU A 178 -5.47 -21.67 -7.04
C LEU A 178 -6.63 -22.49 -7.62
N CYS A 179 -7.85 -22.18 -7.18
CA CYS A 179 -9.10 -22.83 -7.56
C CYS A 179 -9.98 -21.88 -8.37
N GLU A 180 -10.83 -22.40 -9.23
CA GLU A 180 -11.92 -21.60 -9.80
C GLU A 180 -12.92 -21.20 -8.71
N PRO A 181 -13.65 -20.07 -8.83
CA PRO A 181 -14.62 -19.60 -7.84
C PRO A 181 -15.90 -20.46 -7.85
N SER A 182 -15.74 -21.77 -7.59
CA SER A 182 -16.79 -22.78 -7.50
C SER A 182 -16.55 -23.70 -6.32
N VAL A 183 -17.62 -24.16 -5.69
CA VAL A 183 -17.55 -25.07 -4.53
C VAL A 183 -16.77 -26.34 -4.88
N LYS A 184 -17.04 -26.93 -6.05
CA LYS A 184 -16.37 -28.15 -6.51
C LYS A 184 -14.84 -27.96 -6.58
N SER A 185 -14.38 -26.89 -7.24
CA SER A 185 -12.95 -26.63 -7.38
C SER A 185 -12.27 -26.32 -6.05
N LEU A 186 -12.95 -25.62 -5.14
CA LEU A 186 -12.45 -25.36 -3.79
C LEU A 186 -12.32 -26.63 -2.96
N CYS A 187 -13.31 -27.55 -3.03
CA CYS A 187 -13.23 -28.85 -2.37
C CYS A 187 -12.06 -29.67 -2.91
N GLU A 188 -11.90 -29.76 -4.23
CA GLU A 188 -10.78 -30.47 -4.86
C GLU A 188 -9.41 -29.87 -4.45
N GLY A 189 -9.31 -28.54 -4.41
CA GLY A 189 -8.10 -27.84 -3.96
C GLY A 189 -7.79 -28.09 -2.48
N LEU A 190 -8.82 -28.11 -1.63
CA LEU A 190 -8.68 -28.39 -0.21
C LEU A 190 -8.29 -29.85 0.05
N GLU A 191 -8.91 -30.80 -0.65
CA GLU A 191 -8.54 -32.23 -0.59
C GLU A 191 -7.08 -32.44 -1.01
N LYS A 192 -6.64 -31.76 -2.08
CA LYS A 192 -5.25 -31.76 -2.52
C LYS A 192 -4.31 -31.22 -1.43
N ALA A 193 -4.66 -30.10 -0.79
CA ALA A 193 -3.86 -29.54 0.30
C ALA A 193 -3.76 -30.51 1.50
N ILE A 194 -4.87 -31.13 1.90
CA ILE A 194 -4.92 -32.12 2.97
C ILE A 194 -4.07 -33.35 2.62
N PHE A 195 -4.13 -33.82 1.37
CA PHE A 195 -3.33 -34.93 0.89
C PHE A 195 -1.83 -34.61 0.93
N GLN A 196 -1.43 -33.43 0.47
CA GLN A 196 -0.02 -32.98 0.51
C GLN A 196 0.49 -32.85 1.94
N LEU A 197 -0.35 -32.35 2.86
CA LEU A 197 -0.02 -32.26 4.28
C LEU A 197 0.20 -33.65 4.90
N LYS A 198 -0.72 -34.59 4.64
CA LYS A 198 -0.63 -35.97 5.18
C LYS A 198 0.51 -36.77 4.60
N SER A 199 0.85 -36.55 3.32
CA SER A 199 1.96 -37.24 2.66
C SER A 199 3.33 -36.65 2.98
N GLY A 200 3.39 -35.53 3.73
CA GLY A 200 4.65 -34.84 4.02
C GLY A 200 5.28 -34.17 2.79
N ALA A 201 4.50 -33.98 1.73
CA ALA A 201 4.96 -33.34 0.50
C ALA A 201 5.06 -31.81 0.63
N LEU A 202 4.40 -31.24 1.63
CA LEU A 202 4.49 -29.81 1.90
C LEU A 202 5.84 -29.46 2.53
N PRO A 203 6.48 -28.35 2.11
CA PRO A 203 7.66 -27.86 2.78
C PRO A 203 7.33 -27.51 4.24
N PRO A 204 8.30 -27.66 5.16
CA PRO A 204 8.11 -27.27 6.55
C PRO A 204 7.68 -25.78 6.68
N PRO A 205 6.88 -25.42 7.70
CA PRO A 205 6.42 -24.05 7.92
C PRO A 205 7.54 -23.01 7.92
N GLU A 206 8.71 -23.34 8.46
CA GLU A 206 9.89 -22.47 8.48
C GLU A 206 10.44 -22.18 7.09
N ASN A 207 10.39 -23.14 6.17
CA ASN A 207 10.83 -22.94 4.79
C ASN A 207 9.88 -22.02 4.04
N ILE A 208 8.56 -22.21 4.23
CA ILE A 208 7.53 -21.33 3.65
C ILE A 208 7.74 -19.90 4.18
N HIS A 209 7.89 -19.74 5.49
CA HIS A 209 8.15 -18.44 6.11
C HIS A 209 9.39 -17.75 5.51
N ASN A 210 10.50 -18.49 5.40
CA ASN A 210 11.76 -17.96 4.88
C ASN A 210 11.64 -17.50 3.42
N ILE A 211 10.87 -18.21 2.60
CA ILE A 211 10.60 -17.81 1.22
C ILE A 211 9.74 -16.53 1.21
N VAL A 212 8.59 -16.54 1.91
CA VAL A 212 7.61 -15.44 1.89
C VAL A 212 8.19 -14.14 2.47
N LYS A 213 9.07 -14.24 3.48
CA LYS A 213 9.80 -13.11 4.08
C LYS A 213 10.57 -12.28 3.04
N THR A 214 10.94 -12.86 1.90
CA THR A 214 11.70 -12.16 0.84
C THR A 214 10.82 -11.38 -0.14
N PHE A 215 9.52 -11.68 -0.23
CA PHE A 215 8.66 -11.12 -1.27
C PHE A 215 8.15 -9.72 -0.93
N TYR A 216 7.53 -9.55 0.24
CA TYR A 216 6.77 -8.35 0.58
C TYR A 216 7.27 -7.72 1.88
N THR A 217 8.41 -7.04 1.82
CA THR A 217 8.87 -6.17 2.90
C THR A 217 8.47 -4.72 2.62
N TRP A 218 7.98 -4.00 3.63
CA TRP A 218 7.60 -2.60 3.48
C TRP A 218 8.74 -1.71 2.97
N ARG A 219 9.99 -2.06 3.31
CA ARG A 219 11.18 -1.40 2.78
C ARG A 219 11.32 -1.56 1.26
N ASN A 220 11.12 -2.78 0.76
CA ASN A 220 11.16 -3.06 -0.68
C ASN A 220 9.98 -2.40 -1.40
N VAL A 221 8.78 -2.46 -0.83
CA VAL A 221 7.59 -1.76 -1.37
C VAL A 221 7.86 -0.26 -1.48
N ALA A 222 8.36 0.38 -0.42
CA ALA A 222 8.69 1.80 -0.43
C ALA A 222 9.75 2.15 -1.47
N GLU A 223 10.81 1.34 -1.62
CA GLU A 223 11.83 1.54 -2.65
C GLU A 223 11.25 1.44 -4.08
N ARG A 224 10.36 0.47 -4.33
CA ARG A 224 9.69 0.34 -5.63
C ARG A 224 8.75 1.52 -5.89
N THR A 225 8.00 1.96 -4.88
CA THR A 225 7.12 3.13 -4.97
C THR A 225 7.90 4.39 -5.28
N GLU A 226 9.05 4.60 -4.63
CA GLU A 226 9.94 5.74 -4.89
C GLU A 226 10.42 5.78 -6.34
N LYS A 227 10.82 4.63 -6.92
CA LYS A 227 11.21 4.56 -8.35
C LYS A 227 10.07 5.01 -9.28
N VAL A 228 8.82 4.70 -8.93
CA VAL A 228 7.65 5.16 -9.69
C VAL A 228 7.46 6.66 -9.52
N TYR A 229 7.59 7.18 -8.30
CA TYR A 229 7.51 8.63 -8.05
C TYR A 229 8.60 9.41 -8.77
N ASP A 230 9.86 8.95 -8.73
CA ASP A 230 10.97 9.56 -9.47
C ASP A 230 10.69 9.60 -10.97
N ARG A 231 10.16 8.50 -11.53
CA ARG A 231 9.81 8.44 -12.96
C ARG A 231 8.70 9.43 -13.29
N VAL A 232 7.59 9.40 -12.54
CA VAL A 232 6.40 10.22 -12.81
C VAL A 232 6.66 11.71 -12.55
N ALA A 233 7.54 12.05 -11.61
CA ALA A 233 7.92 13.44 -11.34
C ALA A 233 8.61 14.11 -12.55
N GLY A 234 9.25 13.34 -13.43
CA GLY A 234 9.84 13.82 -14.67
C GLY A 234 8.88 13.83 -15.87
N GLU A 235 7.67 13.27 -15.75
CA GLU A 235 6.70 13.21 -16.84
C GLU A 235 5.93 14.51 -16.97
N ALA A 236 5.76 14.99 -18.21
CA ALA A 236 4.96 16.18 -18.47
C ALA A 236 3.48 15.91 -18.18
N VAL A 237 2.85 16.81 -17.43
CA VAL A 237 1.40 16.75 -17.17
C VAL A 237 0.66 17.01 -18.48
N LEU A 238 -0.06 16.01 -18.97
CA LEU A 238 -0.80 16.15 -20.22
C LEU A 238 -1.97 17.15 -20.07
N PRO A 239 -2.17 18.02 -21.07
CA PRO A 239 -3.35 18.85 -21.15
C PRO A 239 -4.61 18.01 -21.42
N MET A 240 -5.79 18.60 -21.18
CA MET A 240 -7.06 17.87 -21.17
C MET A 240 -7.39 17.23 -22.53
N ASP A 241 -7.11 17.91 -23.63
CA ASP A 241 -7.26 17.40 -24.99
C ASP A 241 -6.48 16.10 -25.19
N LYS A 242 -5.20 16.09 -24.81
CA LYS A 242 -4.34 14.89 -24.92
C LYS A 242 -4.76 13.77 -23.97
N ARG A 243 -5.33 14.10 -22.81
CA ARG A 243 -5.92 13.10 -21.92
C ARG A 243 -7.16 12.46 -22.54
N LEU A 244 -8.02 13.26 -23.17
CA LEU A 244 -9.23 12.79 -23.83
C LEU A 244 -8.90 11.92 -25.04
N ASP A 245 -7.98 12.37 -25.89
CA ASP A 245 -7.46 11.59 -27.03
C ASP A 245 -6.94 10.23 -26.57
N ARG A 246 -6.18 10.20 -25.47
CA ARG A 246 -5.66 8.96 -24.89
C ARG A 246 -6.77 8.03 -24.40
N LEU A 247 -7.78 8.55 -23.71
CA LEU A 247 -8.91 7.75 -23.22
C LEU A 247 -9.71 7.14 -24.37
N ILE A 248 -10.01 7.93 -25.40
CA ILE A 248 -10.80 7.49 -26.56
C ILE A 248 -10.01 6.47 -27.40
N SER A 249 -8.72 6.70 -27.62
CA SER A 249 -7.89 5.84 -28.46
C SER A 249 -7.49 4.51 -27.82
N HIS A 250 -7.27 4.48 -26.50
CA HIS A 250 -6.73 3.29 -25.82
C HIS A 250 -7.74 2.46 -25.03
N CYS A 251 -8.90 3.00 -24.66
CA CYS A 251 -9.89 2.26 -23.86
C CYS A 251 -11.00 1.60 -24.71
N GLY A 252 -10.83 1.53 -26.03
CA GLY A 252 -11.78 0.89 -26.93
C GLY A 252 -12.97 1.78 -27.35
N PRO A 253 -13.72 1.38 -28.38
CA PRO A 253 -14.65 2.27 -29.10
C PRO A 253 -15.94 2.61 -28.35
N VAL A 254 -16.26 1.95 -27.22
CA VAL A 254 -17.44 2.28 -26.39
C VAL A 254 -16.98 2.81 -25.04
N THR A 255 -16.17 2.03 -24.32
CA THR A 255 -15.66 2.39 -23.00
C THR A 255 -14.80 3.65 -23.01
N GLY A 256 -14.04 3.90 -24.09
CA GLY A 256 -13.27 5.13 -24.25
C GLY A 256 -14.13 6.39 -24.24
N TYR A 257 -15.27 6.39 -24.92
CA TYR A 257 -16.20 7.53 -24.89
C TYR A 257 -16.90 7.69 -23.54
N ILE A 258 -17.22 6.59 -22.85
CA ILE A 258 -17.78 6.64 -21.50
C ILE A 258 -16.78 7.28 -20.52
N PHE A 259 -15.52 6.84 -20.53
CA PHE A 259 -14.48 7.43 -19.68
C PHE A 259 -14.15 8.87 -20.07
N ALA A 260 -14.16 9.20 -21.36
CA ALA A 260 -14.02 10.55 -21.86
C ALA A 260 -15.12 11.47 -21.31
N LEU A 261 -16.38 11.04 -21.38
CA LEU A 261 -17.52 11.79 -20.83
C LEU A 261 -17.38 11.98 -19.31
N LEU A 262 -16.99 10.95 -18.57
CA LEU A 262 -16.74 11.04 -17.13
C LEU A 262 -15.58 12.00 -16.81
N ALA A 263 -14.51 12.01 -17.61
CA ALA A 263 -13.39 12.94 -17.44
C ALA A 263 -13.83 14.39 -17.67
N VAL A 264 -14.64 14.65 -18.69
CA VAL A 264 -15.24 15.97 -18.94
C VAL A 264 -16.15 16.38 -17.78
N PHE A 265 -17.00 15.49 -17.29
CA PHE A 265 -17.87 15.78 -16.14
C PHE A 265 -17.04 16.12 -14.88
N ASN A 266 -16.00 15.35 -14.58
CA ASN A 266 -15.09 15.65 -13.47
C ASN A 266 -14.37 16.99 -13.65
N PHE A 267 -14.00 17.35 -14.88
CA PHE A 267 -13.39 18.64 -15.16
C PHE A 267 -14.37 19.81 -14.98
N LEU A 268 -15.61 19.68 -15.47
CA LEU A 268 -16.68 20.65 -15.23
C LEU A 268 -16.99 20.77 -13.74
N PHE A 269 -17.02 19.65 -13.02
CA PHE A 269 -17.18 19.64 -11.57
C PHE A 269 -16.03 20.35 -10.87
N LEU A 270 -14.78 20.17 -11.31
CA LEU A 270 -13.63 20.90 -10.79
C LEU A 270 -13.75 22.41 -11.05
N ILE A 271 -14.19 22.83 -12.24
CA ILE A 271 -14.45 24.24 -12.55
C ILE A 271 -15.54 24.80 -11.63
N PHE A 272 -16.62 24.05 -11.44
CA PHE A 272 -17.68 24.42 -10.51
C PHE A 272 -17.16 24.57 -9.08
N LEU A 273 -16.35 23.63 -8.59
CA LEU A 273 -15.73 23.72 -7.27
C LEU A 273 -14.82 24.95 -7.14
N ARG A 274 -14.02 25.27 -8.16
CA ARG A 274 -13.18 26.48 -8.18
C ARG A 274 -14.00 27.77 -8.23
N TRP A 275 -15.20 27.73 -8.80
CA TRP A 275 -16.13 28.85 -8.77
C TRP A 275 -16.75 29.04 -7.38
N VAL A 276 -17.16 27.94 -6.72
CA VAL A 276 -17.73 27.98 -5.35
C VAL A 276 -16.67 28.33 -4.30
N THR A 277 -15.44 27.84 -4.47
CA THR A 277 -14.31 28.10 -3.57
C THR A 277 -13.08 28.42 -4.40
N PRO A 278 -12.87 29.71 -4.75
CA PRO A 278 -11.70 30.16 -5.49
C PRO A 278 -10.39 29.76 -4.82
N ASP A 279 -9.39 29.40 -5.63
CA ASP A 279 -8.07 28.99 -5.16
C ASP A 279 -7.41 30.03 -4.23
N SER A 280 -7.73 31.30 -4.38
CA SER A 280 -7.25 32.39 -3.52
C SER A 280 -7.76 32.33 -2.08
N LEU A 281 -8.86 31.62 -1.83
CA LEU A 281 -9.43 31.38 -0.49
C LEU A 281 -8.91 30.08 0.14
N ILE A 282 -8.17 29.26 -0.62
CA ILE A 282 -7.66 27.99 -0.14
C ILE A 282 -6.32 28.25 0.55
N ASP A 283 -6.28 28.08 1.86
CA ASP A 283 -5.06 28.21 2.64
C ASP A 283 -3.98 27.26 2.10
N VAL A 284 -2.79 27.81 1.84
CA VAL A 284 -1.62 27.01 1.51
C VAL A 284 -1.23 26.21 2.75
N ALA A 285 -1.38 24.89 2.68
CA ALA A 285 -1.06 24.01 3.80
C ALA A 285 0.41 24.18 4.21
N ILE A 286 0.63 24.77 5.39
CA ILE A 286 1.97 25.04 5.93
C ILE A 286 2.77 23.74 6.02
N ASP A 287 3.98 23.78 5.46
CA ASP A 287 4.95 22.71 5.49
C ASP A 287 5.54 22.51 6.89
N ALA A 288 4.81 21.76 7.72
CA ALA A 288 5.18 21.50 9.11
C ALA A 288 6.07 20.27 9.31
N THR A 289 6.17 19.36 8.33
CA THR A 289 6.75 18.02 8.53
C THR A 289 7.80 17.68 7.48
N GLY A 290 8.78 16.85 7.84
CA GLY A 290 9.87 16.41 6.96
C GLY A 290 11.24 17.03 7.32
N PRO A 291 12.32 16.66 6.61
CA PRO A 291 13.70 17.06 6.94
C PRO A 291 13.91 18.59 6.98
N LYS A 292 13.08 19.34 6.26
CA LYS A 292 13.09 20.82 6.18
C LYS A 292 11.78 21.46 6.71
N GLY A 293 10.94 20.72 7.42
CA GLY A 293 9.66 21.23 7.92
C GLY A 293 9.85 22.35 8.95
N ALA A 294 8.88 23.25 9.06
CA ALA A 294 8.96 24.41 9.96
C ALA A 294 9.27 24.06 11.44
N TRP A 295 9.05 22.81 11.86
CA TRP A 295 9.30 22.32 13.22
C TRP A 295 10.71 21.75 13.43
N THR A 296 11.52 21.54 12.39
CA THR A 296 12.95 21.15 12.56
C THR A 296 13.85 22.34 12.87
N HIS A 297 13.38 23.57 12.63
CA HIS A 297 13.99 24.76 13.20
C HIS A 297 13.72 24.80 14.70
N ARG A 298 14.63 24.20 15.48
CA ARG A 298 14.68 24.35 16.93
C ARG A 298 14.56 25.84 17.27
N TYR A 299 13.51 26.20 18.01
CA TYR A 299 13.56 27.41 18.83
C TYR A 299 14.88 27.34 19.63
N PRO A 300 15.74 28.36 19.57
CA PRO A 300 16.92 28.39 20.42
C PRO A 300 16.41 28.34 21.87
N TYR A 301 16.84 27.30 22.58
CA TYR A 301 16.63 27.12 23.99
C TYR A 301 17.28 28.31 24.70
N SER A 302 16.49 29.36 24.95
CA SER A 302 16.90 30.47 25.80
C SER A 302 17.16 29.86 27.18
N LYS A 303 18.44 29.78 27.56
CA LYS A 303 18.85 29.53 28.94
C LYS A 303 18.17 30.58 29.83
N ARG A 304 17.06 30.24 30.48
CA ARG A 304 16.68 30.88 31.74
C ARG A 304 17.35 30.11 32.87
N GLY A 305 18.63 30.40 33.06
CA GLY A 305 19.26 30.29 34.36
C GLY A 305 19.00 31.60 35.11
N ALA A 306 18.73 31.47 36.41
CA ALA A 306 18.50 32.51 37.41
C ALA A 306 17.11 33.18 37.38
N GLU A 307 16.20 32.64 38.19
CA GLU A 307 15.43 33.42 39.17
C GLU A 307 14.67 32.45 40.09
N HIS A 308 15.43 31.91 41.06
CA HIS A 308 14.89 31.16 42.20
C HIS A 308 14.86 32.10 43.42
N THR A 309 14.08 33.17 43.35
CA THR A 309 13.64 34.00 44.50
C THR A 309 12.55 34.90 43.91
N VAL A 310 11.26 34.70 44.15
CA VAL A 310 10.54 35.06 45.36
C VAL A 310 9.21 34.31 45.34
N LEU A 311 9.06 33.34 46.25
CA LEU A 311 7.77 32.87 46.73
C LEU A 311 7.42 33.76 47.92
N SER A 312 6.49 34.70 47.74
CA SER A 312 5.48 35.07 48.75
C SER A 312 4.68 36.29 48.27
N LYS A 313 3.41 36.30 48.67
CA LYS A 313 2.50 37.46 48.77
C LYS A 313 1.55 37.75 47.58
N THR A 314 0.37 37.14 47.70
CA THR A 314 -0.93 37.80 47.98
C THR A 314 -2.01 37.69 46.89
N ARG A 315 -3.15 37.11 47.33
CA ARG A 315 -4.54 37.18 46.84
C ARG A 315 -4.88 36.44 45.55
#